data_AF-A0AAD7ZKD0-F1
#
_entry.id   AF-A0AAD7ZKD0-F1
#
_cell.length_a   1.000
_cell.length_b   1.000
_cell.length_c   1.000
_cell.angle_alpha   90.00
_cell.angle_beta   90.00
_cell.angle_gamma   90.00
#
_symmetry.space_group_name_H-M   'P 1'
#
loop_
_entity.id
_entity.type
_entity.pdbx_description
1 polymer ?
#
loop_
_entity_poly.entity_id
_entity_poly.type
_entity_poly.pdbx_seq_one_letter_code
_entity_poly.pdbx_strand_id
1 'polypeptide(L)' 'KPEYLKITRGDGTELDNTSTIGPFKEGEGLTLTCESGGGKPIPSVTWWNGTHKIT' A
#
# COMPACT_ATOMS: atom_id res chain seq x y z
N LYS A 1 -3.43 -10.31 -13.79
CA LYS A 1 -3.48 -10.45 -12.31
C LYS A 1 -2.05 -10.47 -11.79
N PRO A 2 -1.70 -9.66 -10.79
CA PRO A 2 -0.38 -9.76 -10.16
C PRO A 2 -0.21 -11.13 -9.49
N GLU A 3 1.00 -11.67 -9.51
CA GLU A 3 1.33 -12.89 -8.75
C GLU A 3 1.34 -12.57 -7.24
N TYR A 4 1.83 -11.38 -6.89
CA TYR A 4 1.81 -10.87 -5.53
C TYR A 4 1.44 -9.39 -5.48
N LEU A 5 0.81 -9.00 -4.38
CA LEU A 5 0.54 -7.61 -4.03
C LEU A 5 0.88 -7.45 -2.55
N LYS A 6 1.81 -6.53 -2.25
CA LYS A 6 2.32 -6.30 -0.92
C LYS A 6 2.26 -4.83 -0.59
N ILE A 7 1.76 -4.51 0.60
CA ILE A 7 1.80 -3.15 1.14
C ILE A 7 2.73 -3.16 2.34
N THR A 8 3.69 -2.25 2.35
CA THR A 8 4.66 -2.11 3.45
C THR A 8 4.56 -0.69 4.00
N ARG A 9 4.52 -0.56 5.32
CA ARG A 9 4.64 0.74 6.00
C ARG A 9 6.11 1.21 5.97
N GLY A 10 6.34 2.50 6.14
CA GLY A 10 7.68 3.09 6.19
C GLY A 10 8.62 2.51 7.26
N ASP A 11 8.10 1.76 8.24
CA ASP A 11 8.88 1.04 9.25
C ASP A 11 9.27 -0.40 8.83
N GLY A 12 8.88 -0.81 7.61
CA GLY A 12 9.13 -2.15 7.08
C GLY A 12 8.04 -3.17 7.41
N THR A 13 7.01 -2.80 8.17
CA THR A 13 5.92 -3.71 8.52
C THR A 13 5.05 -3.98 7.31
N GLU A 14 4.86 -5.26 6.97
CA GLU A 14 3.91 -5.70 5.95
C GLU A 14 2.49 -5.61 6.49
N LEU A 15 1.58 -5.09 5.66
CA LEU A 15 0.19 -4.85 6.02
C LEU A 15 -0.72 -5.85 5.32
N ASP A 16 -1.51 -6.56 6.11
CA ASP A 16 -2.60 -7.40 5.63
C ASP A 16 -3.90 -6.60 5.50
N ASN A 17 -4.87 -7.14 4.75
CA ASN A 17 -6.19 -6.52 4.56
C ASN A 17 -6.97 -6.25 5.86
N THR A 18 -6.60 -6.91 6.95
CA THR A 18 -7.23 -6.76 8.28
C THR A 18 -6.43 -5.89 9.24
N SER A 19 -5.27 -5.38 8.82
CA SER A 19 -4.39 -4.60 9.69
C SER A 19 -4.90 -3.18 9.86
N THR A 20 -5.27 -2.82 11.08
CA THR A 20 -5.47 -1.42 11.46
C THR A 20 -4.10 -0.74 11.52
N ILE A 21 -3.89 0.24 10.64
CA ILE A 21 -2.65 1.01 10.63
C ILE A 21 -2.79 2.15 11.64
N GLY A 22 -2.08 2.09 12.77
CA GLY A 22 -2.11 3.13 13.80
C GLY A 22 -2.08 2.58 15.24
N PRO A 23 -2.19 3.46 16.26
CA PRO A 23 -2.60 4.87 16.20
C PRO A 23 -1.49 5.82 15.73
N PHE A 24 -1.88 6.92 15.08
CA PHE A 24 -0.98 7.98 14.61
C PHE A 24 -1.25 9.29 15.34
N LYS A 25 -0.20 10.09 15.56
CA LYS A 25 -0.35 11.44 16.11
C LYS A 25 -0.57 12.45 15.00
N GLU A 26 -1.30 13.52 15.31
CA GLU A 26 -1.41 14.66 14.39
C GLU A 26 -0.01 15.24 14.10
N GLY A 27 0.26 15.53 12.83
CA GLY A 27 1.57 15.96 12.35
C GLY A 27 2.58 14.82 12.10
N GLU A 28 2.24 13.58 12.46
CA GLU A 28 3.06 12.41 12.12
C GLU A 28 2.88 12.03 10.64
N GLY A 29 4.01 11.84 9.94
CA GLY A 29 4.00 11.41 8.55
C GLY A 29 3.69 9.92 8.43
N LEU A 30 2.79 9.56 7.50
CA LEU A 30 2.49 8.18 7.14
C LEU A 30 3.09 7.86 5.76
N THR A 31 4.04 6.92 5.74
CA THR A 31 4.63 6.41 4.50
C THR A 31 4.11 5.01 4.23
N LEU A 32 3.54 4.79 3.05
CA LEU A 32 3.08 3.50 2.57
C LEU A 32 3.69 3.21 1.20
N THR A 33 4.16 1.98 1.01
CA THR A 33 4.73 1.48 -0.24
C THR A 33 3.87 0.32 -0.72
N CYS A 34 3.36 0.41 -1.95
CA CYS A 34 2.63 -0.68 -2.60
C CYS A 34 3.51 -1.27 -3.69
N GLU A 35 3.74 -2.58 -3.62
CA GLU A 35 4.52 -3.34 -4.60
C GLU A 35 3.65 -4.43 -5.23
N SER A 36 3.80 -4.61 -6.55
CA SER A 36 3.15 -5.70 -7.30
C SER A 36 4.09 -6.27 -8.35
N GLY A 37 4.04 -7.58 -8.58
CA GLY A 37 4.92 -8.23 -9.56
C GLY A 37 4.44 -9.60 -10.03
N GLY A 38 5.31 -10.28 -10.80
CA GLY A 38 5.12 -11.64 -11.34
C GLY A 38 4.09 -11.80 -12.48
N GLY A 39 3.26 -10.78 -12.73
CA GLY A 39 2.28 -10.81 -13.83
C GLY A 39 2.89 -10.65 -15.23
N LYS A 40 2.24 -11.23 -16.24
CA LYS A 40 2.47 -10.95 -17.68
C LYS A 40 1.18 -10.43 -18.33
N PRO A 41 1.12 -9.15 -18.76
CA PRO A 41 2.14 -8.10 -18.60
C PRO A 41 2.35 -7.70 -17.13
N ILE A 42 3.45 -6.98 -16.85
CA ILE A 42 3.78 -6.50 -15.51
C ILE A 42 2.61 -5.65 -15.00
N PRO A 43 2.07 -5.93 -13.81
CA PRO A 43 0.94 -5.20 -13.25
C PRO A 43 1.36 -3.78 -12.85
N SER A 44 0.41 -2.84 -12.90
CA SER A 44 0.57 -1.49 -12.36
C SER A 44 -0.39 -1.29 -11.20
N VAL A 45 0.10 -0.69 -10.12
CA VAL A 45 -0.69 -0.35 -8.94
C VAL A 45 -0.88 1.15 -8.83
N THR A 46 -1.98 1.57 -8.22
CA THR A 46 -2.31 2.98 -7.98
C THR A 46 -2.91 3.12 -6.59
N TRP A 47 -2.63 4.24 -5.93
CA TRP A 47 -3.19 4.53 -4.62
C TRP A 47 -4.55 5.23 -4.74
N TRP A 48 -5.45 4.88 -3.83
CA TRP A 48 -6.80 5.46 -3.75
C TRP A 48 -7.15 5.79 -2.31
N ASN A 49 -7.80 6.93 -2.10
CA ASN A 49 -8.44 7.32 -0.86
C ASN A 49 -9.94 7.49 -1.12
N GLY A 50 -10.74 6.51 -0.69
CA GLY A 50 -12.14 6.41 -1.08
C GLY A 50 -12.28 6.28 -2.59
N THR A 51 -12.91 7.28 -3.22
CA THR A 51 -13.08 7.35 -4.68
C THR A 51 -12.03 8.19 -5.38
N HIS A 52 -11.08 8.77 -4.64
CA HIS A 52 -10.09 9.69 -5.17
C HIS A 52 -8.76 8.98 -5.40
N LYS A 53 -8.29 8.98 -6.65
CA LYS A 53 -6.97 8.45 -7.00
C LYS A 53 -5.88 9.39 -6.50
N ILE A 54 -5.00 8.88 -5.65
CA ILE A 54 -3.78 9.57 -5.24
C ILE A 54 -2.76 9.26 -6.35
N THR A 55 -2.46 10.28 -7.15
CA THR A 55 -1.57 10.15 -8.32
C THR A 55 -0.12 10.36 -7.90
#